data_AF-A0A496Y5C9-F1
#
_entry.id   AF-A0A496Y5C9-F1
#
_cell.length_a   1.000
_cell.length_b   1.000
_cell.length_c   1.000
_cell.angle_alpha   90.00
_cell.angle_beta   90.00
_cell.angle_gamma   90.00
#
_symmetry.space_group_name_H-M   'P 1'
#
loop_
_entity.id
_entity.type
_entity.pdbx_description
1 polymer ?
#
loop_
_entity_poly.entity_id
_entity_poly.type
_entity_poly.pdbx_seq_one_letter_code
_entity_poly.pdbx_strand_id
1 'polypeptide(L)'
;MARASEAGEILLARGTKLYLDGQYRETREQIRTLGKSKAKLWCQDESVLILGEHTTLEIAQYLIDAAKGRRQSLLRTLTGEMRFVVHKFFQAPEPDYTIETPTTIIGVRATDGVVEIATGDQVYLLEAINPL
;
A
#
# COMPACT_ATOMS: atom_id res chain seq x y z
N MET A 1 -4.07 5.05 19.98
CA MET A 1 -2.62 5.15 19.72
C MET A 1 -2.02 3.77 19.90
N ALA A 2 -1.69 3.07 18.82
CA ALA A 2 -0.86 1.87 18.89
C ALA A 2 0.59 2.30 18.62
N ARG A 3 1.51 1.88 19.48
CA ARG A 3 2.94 2.14 19.39
C ARG A 3 3.59 0.87 18.85
N ALA A 4 4.31 0.97 17.73
CA ALA A 4 5.04 -0.15 17.15
C ALA A 4 6.24 -0.55 18.04
N SER A 5 6.40 -1.85 18.31
CA SER A 5 7.62 -2.43 18.90
C SER A 5 8.24 -3.47 17.98
N GLU A 6 9.56 -3.62 18.08
CA GLU A 6 10.41 -4.46 17.23
C GLU A 6 9.93 -5.92 17.13
N ALA A 7 10.05 -6.48 15.91
CA ALA A 7 9.65 -7.81 15.44
C ALA A 7 8.18 -7.95 14.95
N GLY A 8 8.01 -7.84 13.63
CA GLY A 8 6.93 -8.44 12.82
C GLY A 8 5.56 -8.52 13.47
N GLU A 9 4.96 -7.38 13.82
CA GLU A 9 3.62 -7.34 14.38
C GLU A 9 2.59 -7.71 13.29
N ILE A 10 1.89 -8.84 13.45
CA ILE A 10 0.69 -9.14 12.65
C ILE A 10 -0.42 -8.24 13.18
N LEU A 11 -0.67 -7.14 12.49
CA LEU A 11 -1.72 -6.21 12.89
C LEU A 11 -3.09 -6.72 12.40
N LEU A 12 -3.80 -7.42 13.29
CA LEU A 12 -5.20 -7.81 13.10
C LEU A 12 -6.09 -6.57 13.22
N ALA A 13 -6.19 -5.81 12.14
CA ALA A 13 -7.02 -4.62 12.09
C ALA A 13 -8.50 -4.99 11.90
N ARG A 14 -9.30 -4.94 12.97
CA ARG A 14 -10.75 -4.71 12.86
C ARG A 14 -11.00 -3.22 13.08
N GLY A 15 -11.15 -2.46 11.99
CA GLY A 15 -11.43 -1.02 12.05
C GLY A 15 -10.26 -0.16 12.54
N THR A 16 -9.03 -0.67 12.48
CA THR A 16 -7.83 0.04 12.96
C THR A 16 -7.32 1.02 11.90
N LYS A 17 -7.01 2.25 12.33
CA LYS A 17 -6.26 3.23 11.54
C LYS A 17 -4.76 3.02 11.78
N LEU A 18 -4.00 2.74 10.73
CA LEU A 18 -2.54 2.69 10.77
C LEU A 18 -1.96 3.89 10.03
N TYR A 19 -0.91 4.46 10.62
CA TYR A 19 -0.14 5.58 10.07
C TYR A 19 1.28 5.07 9.84
N LEU A 20 1.74 5.14 8.59
CA LEU A 20 3.13 4.84 8.24
C LEU A 20 3.94 6.13 8.36
N ASP A 21 4.87 6.19 9.31
CA ASP A 21 5.77 7.34 9.51
C ASP A 21 7.07 7.11 8.72
N GLY A 22 7.33 7.96 7.73
CA GLY A 22 8.37 7.82 6.71
C GLY A 22 9.77 8.20 7.15
N GLN A 23 10.28 7.59 8.22
CA GLN A 23 11.73 7.57 8.46
C GLN A 23 12.37 6.47 7.61
N TYR A 24 13.53 6.73 7.00
CA TYR A 24 14.26 5.78 6.15
C TYR A 24 14.44 4.43 6.83
N ARG A 25 13.54 3.48 6.52
CA ARG A 25 13.53 2.13 7.06
C ARG A 25 13.10 1.18 5.96
N GLU A 26 13.89 0.13 5.73
CA GLU A 26 13.34 -1.12 5.19
C GLU A 26 12.46 -1.72 6.29
N THR A 27 11.25 -1.21 6.44
CA THR A 27 10.21 -1.89 7.19
C THR A 27 9.84 -3.13 6.40
N ARG A 28 9.92 -4.32 7.00
CA ARG A 28 9.25 -5.53 6.51
C ARG A 28 8.00 -5.76 7.36
N GLU A 29 7.12 -4.76 7.34
CA GLU A 29 5.88 -4.83 8.08
C GLU A 29 4.86 -5.62 7.26
N GLN A 30 4.11 -6.50 7.93
CA GLN A 30 3.08 -7.30 7.28
C GLN A 30 1.74 -7.07 7.94
N ILE A 31 0.75 -6.74 7.12
CA ILE A 31 -0.62 -6.52 7.52
C ILE A 31 -1.46 -7.65 6.95
N ARG A 32 -2.24 -8.28 7.83
CA ARG A 32 -3.09 -9.42 7.47
C ARG A 32 -4.53 -9.17 7.90
N THR A 33 -5.45 -9.36 6.96
CA THR A 33 -6.88 -9.44 7.25
C THR A 33 -7.32 -10.90 7.25
N LEU A 34 -8.20 -11.25 8.19
CA LEU A 34 -8.88 -12.55 8.25
C LEU A 34 -10.25 -12.47 7.55
N GLY A 35 -11.02 -13.56 7.60
CA GLY A 35 -12.41 -13.55 7.15
C GLY A 35 -13.27 -12.54 7.91
N LYS A 36 -14.20 -11.90 7.20
CA LYS A 36 -15.06 -10.82 7.69
C LYS A 36 -14.28 -9.65 8.31
N SER A 37 -13.13 -9.32 7.75
CA SER A 37 -12.30 -8.20 8.22
C SER A 37 -11.75 -7.36 7.07
N LYS A 38 -11.51 -6.08 7.34
CA LYS A 38 -10.96 -5.11 6.40
C LYS A 38 -10.00 -4.19 7.14
N ALA A 39 -8.96 -3.73 6.46
CA ALA A 39 -8.03 -2.74 6.98
C ALA A 39 -7.97 -1.53 6.05
N LYS A 40 -7.79 -0.33 6.62
CA LYS A 40 -7.56 0.90 5.87
C LYS A 40 -6.31 1.59 6.40
N LEU A 41 -5.33 1.80 5.53
CA LEU A 41 -4.08 2.47 5.84
C LEU A 41 -4.13 3.87 5.25
N TRP A 42 -3.73 4.86 6.06
CA TRP A 42 -3.45 6.21 5.58
C TRP A 42 -1.94 6.37 5.52
N CYS A 43 -1.45 6.61 4.31
CA CYS A 43 -0.05 6.74 4.02
C CYS A 43 0.35 8.24 4.13
N GLN A 44 1.61 8.53 4.46
CA GLN A 44 2.09 9.91 4.65
C GLN A 44 2.11 10.72 3.35
N ASP A 45 2.18 10.05 2.20
CA ASP A 45 2.04 10.61 0.85
C ASP A 45 0.59 10.84 0.43
N GLU A 46 -0.34 10.85 1.39
CA GLU A 46 -1.80 10.97 1.18
C GLU A 46 -2.45 9.79 0.44
N SER A 47 -1.67 8.79 0.04
CA SER A 47 -2.21 7.56 -0.54
C SER A 47 -3.03 6.79 0.51
N VAL A 48 -3.97 6.00 0.01
CA VAL A 48 -4.84 5.17 0.85
C VAL A 48 -4.87 3.75 0.32
N LEU A 49 -4.62 2.79 1.20
CA LEU A 49 -4.75 1.37 0.89
C LEU A 49 -5.90 0.78 1.67
N ILE A 50 -6.76 0.02 1.00
CA ILE A 50 -7.89 -0.68 1.61
C ILE A 50 -7.75 -2.16 1.30
N LEU A 51 -7.53 -2.96 2.34
CA LEU A 51 -7.37 -4.40 2.23
C LEU A 51 -8.73 -5.05 2.48
N GLY A 52 -9.12 -5.94 1.56
CA GLY A 52 -10.31 -6.78 1.72
C GLY A 52 -10.06 -7.93 2.68
N GLU A 53 -10.90 -8.95 2.62
CA GLU A 53 -10.74 -10.15 3.46
C GLU A 53 -9.55 -10.99 2.99
N HIS A 54 -8.98 -11.82 3.88
CA HIS A 54 -7.92 -12.79 3.53
C HIS A 54 -6.71 -12.19 2.78
N THR A 55 -6.41 -10.93 3.05
CA THR A 55 -5.39 -10.16 2.34
C THR A 55 -4.12 -10.12 3.16
N THR A 56 -3.00 -10.40 2.51
CA THR A 56 -1.67 -10.25 3.10
C THR A 56 -0.89 -9.21 2.31
N LEU A 57 -0.66 -8.06 2.94
CA LEU A 57 0.16 -6.98 2.41
C LEU A 57 1.46 -6.93 3.19
N GLU A 58 2.59 -7.07 2.51
CA GLU A 58 3.90 -6.69 3.01
C GLU A 58 4.23 -5.30 2.47
N ILE A 59 4.55 -4.38 3.38
CA ILE A 59 5.17 -3.11 3.04
C ILE A 59 6.66 -3.42 3.06
N ALA A 60 7.28 -3.57 1.89
CA ALA A 60 8.70 -3.95 1.77
C ALA A 60 9.62 -2.72 1.80
N GLN A 61 9.13 -1.60 1.28
CA GLN A 61 9.81 -0.32 1.33
C GLN A 61 8.77 0.81 1.34
N TYR A 62 8.95 1.79 2.21
CA TYR A 62 8.14 3.00 2.21
C TYR A 62 9.01 4.18 2.64
N LEU A 63 9.64 4.82 1.66
CA LEU A 63 10.58 5.93 1.85
C LEU A 63 9.94 7.21 1.34
N ILE A 64 9.94 8.26 2.17
CA ILE A 64 9.50 9.60 1.79
C ILE A 64 10.54 10.61 2.25
N ASP A 65 11.07 11.38 1.31
CA ASP A 65 11.86 12.60 1.54
C ASP A 65 11.04 13.78 1.01
N ALA A 66 10.14 14.30 1.86
CA ALA A 66 9.27 15.41 1.52
C ALA A 66 10.07 16.69 1.19
N ALA A 67 11.25 16.87 1.79
CA ALA A 67 12.12 18.03 1.52
C ALA A 67 12.72 17.98 0.11
N LYS A 68 13.03 16.78 -0.40
CA LYS A 68 13.56 16.58 -1.76
C LYS A 68 12.51 16.20 -2.80
N GLY A 69 11.25 16.09 -2.40
CA GLY A 69 10.17 15.69 -3.27
C GLY A 69 10.28 14.26 -3.80
N ARG A 70 10.79 13.34 -2.99
CA ARG A 70 11.04 11.94 -3.40
C ARG A 70 10.22 10.98 -2.58
N ARG A 71 9.62 9.99 -3.24
CA ARG A 71 9.05 8.79 -2.62
C ARG A 71 9.65 7.57 -3.28
N GLN A 72 9.67 6.47 -2.55
CA GLN A 72 9.83 5.13 -3.09
C GLN A 72 9.00 4.19 -2.24
N SER A 73 7.95 3.62 -2.83
CA SER A 73 7.08 2.66 -2.17
C SER A 73 7.12 1.34 -2.91
N LEU A 74 7.42 0.27 -2.19
CA LEU A 74 7.33 -1.10 -2.66
C LEU A 74 6.39 -1.87 -1.74
N LEU A 75 5.25 -2.26 -2.31
CA LEU A 75 4.25 -3.08 -1.67
C LEU A 75 4.23 -4.46 -2.31
N ARG A 76 4.05 -5.49 -1.50
CA ARG A 76 3.87 -6.87 -1.95
C ARG A 76 2.54 -7.38 -1.45
N THR A 77 1.63 -7.68 -2.35
CA THR A 77 0.35 -8.31 -1.99
C THR A 77 0.42 -9.79 -2.33
N LEU A 78 0.45 -10.65 -1.32
CA LEU A 78 0.67 -12.08 -1.51
C LEU A 78 -0.63 -12.84 -1.81
N THR A 79 -1.74 -12.36 -1.25
CA THR A 79 -3.09 -12.96 -1.39
C THR A 79 -4.16 -11.89 -1.17
N GLY A 80 -5.39 -12.17 -1.62
CA GLY A 80 -6.58 -11.39 -1.31
C GLY A 80 -6.86 -10.27 -2.31
N GLU A 81 -7.47 -9.19 -1.84
CA GLU A 81 -7.83 -8.03 -2.66
C GLU A 81 -7.37 -6.73 -1.98
N MET A 82 -6.89 -5.78 -2.78
CA MET A 82 -6.51 -4.47 -2.28
C MET A 82 -6.98 -3.38 -3.24
N ARG A 83 -7.71 -2.39 -2.72
CA ARG A 83 -7.91 -1.11 -3.40
C ARG A 83 -6.77 -0.17 -3.03
N PHE A 84 -6.16 0.43 -4.04
CA PHE A 84 -5.16 1.46 -3.91
C PHE A 84 -5.71 2.77 -4.46
N VAL A 85 -5.60 3.83 -3.68
CA VAL A 85 -5.87 5.20 -4.11
C VAL A 85 -4.55 5.94 -3.94
N VAL A 86 -3.74 5.99 -4.99
CA VAL A 86 -2.38 6.54 -4.94
C VAL A 86 -2.43 7.98 -5.41
N HIS A 87 -2.08 8.91 -4.52
CA HIS A 87 -2.02 10.33 -4.86
C HIS A 87 -0.78 10.62 -5.71
N LYS A 88 -0.88 11.67 -6.54
CA LYS A 88 0.26 12.18 -7.29
C LYS A 88 1.26 12.78 -6.30
N PHE A 89 2.43 12.16 -6.19
CA PHE A 89 3.49 12.62 -5.31
C PHE A 89 4.59 13.27 -6.16
N PHE A 90 4.68 14.60 -6.11
CA PHE A 90 5.66 15.41 -6.86
C PHE A 90 5.70 15.17 -8.39
N GLN A 91 6.70 15.76 -9.06
CA GLN A 91 6.94 15.64 -10.51
C GLN A 91 7.89 14.48 -10.85
N ALA A 92 7.80 13.35 -10.14
CA ALA A 92 8.65 12.20 -10.43
C ALA A 92 8.44 11.71 -11.89
N PRO A 93 9.51 11.48 -12.67
CA PRO A 93 9.41 11.03 -14.07
C PRO A 93 8.99 9.56 -14.19
N GLU A 94 9.31 8.74 -13.19
CA GLU A 94 9.02 7.30 -13.13
C GLU A 94 8.00 6.99 -12.01
N PRO A 95 7.25 5.87 -12.11
CA PRO A 95 6.39 5.42 -11.02
C PRO A 95 7.24 5.07 -9.80
N ASP A 96 7.00 5.81 -8.73
CA ASP A 96 7.65 5.71 -7.43
C ASP A 96 6.79 4.94 -6.41
N TYR A 97 5.73 4.31 -6.90
CA TYR A 97 4.81 3.45 -6.15
C TYR A 97 4.59 2.15 -6.91
N THR A 98 5.09 1.05 -6.37
CA THR A 98 5.07 -0.27 -7.02
C THR A 98 4.32 -1.27 -6.15
N ILE A 99 3.43 -2.02 -6.77
CA ILE A 99 2.72 -3.15 -6.17
C ILE A 99 3.17 -4.42 -6.89
N GLU A 100 3.83 -5.31 -6.17
CA GLU A 100 4.17 -6.66 -6.63
C GLU A 100 3.12 -7.64 -6.12
N THR A 101 2.71 -8.54 -7.00
CA THR A 101 1.90 -9.72 -6.69
C THR A 101 2.71 -10.97 -7.06
N PRO A 102 2.22 -12.19 -6.77
CA PRO A 102 2.93 -13.41 -7.18
C PRO A 102 3.17 -13.52 -8.70
N THR A 103 2.35 -12.87 -9.52
CA THR A 103 2.41 -13.02 -10.99
C THR A 103 2.70 -11.73 -11.75
N THR A 104 2.59 -10.55 -11.12
CA THR A 104 2.61 -9.26 -11.82
C THR A 104 3.31 -8.17 -11.00
N ILE A 105 3.87 -7.17 -11.70
CA ILE A 105 4.37 -5.92 -11.11
C ILE A 105 3.56 -4.76 -11.68
N ILE A 106 3.01 -3.93 -10.79
CA ILE A 106 2.15 -2.80 -11.15
C ILE A 106 2.84 -1.51 -10.68
N GLY A 107 3.26 -0.68 -11.64
CA GLY A 107 3.70 0.70 -11.37
C GLY A 107 2.51 1.64 -11.34
N VAL A 108 2.28 2.33 -10.22
CA VAL A 108 1.10 3.18 -10.00
C VAL A 108 1.49 4.65 -9.94
N ARG A 109 0.74 5.50 -10.64
CA ARG A 109 0.90 6.95 -10.60
C ARG A 109 -0.46 7.64 -10.66
N ALA A 110 -0.84 8.31 -9.58
CA ALA A 110 -2.07 9.10 -9.53
C ALA A 110 -3.29 8.27 -10.00
N THR A 111 -3.55 7.14 -9.35
CA THR A 111 -4.55 6.16 -9.82
C THR A 111 -5.36 5.61 -8.67
N ASP A 112 -6.66 5.45 -8.90
CA ASP A 112 -7.54 4.64 -8.09
C ASP A 112 -7.78 3.30 -8.81
N GLY A 113 -7.45 2.21 -8.13
CA GLY A 113 -7.59 0.88 -8.71
C GLY A 113 -7.71 -0.21 -7.67
N VAL A 114 -8.03 -1.40 -8.15
CA VAL A 114 -8.15 -2.62 -7.35
C VAL A 114 -7.27 -3.69 -7.96
N VAL A 115 -6.52 -4.38 -7.12
CA VAL A 115 -5.82 -5.62 -7.48
C VAL A 115 -6.43 -6.77 -6.70
N GLU A 116 -6.81 -7.83 -7.40
CA GLU A 116 -7.28 -9.09 -6.84
C GLU A 116 -6.31 -10.21 -7.23
N ILE A 117 -5.82 -10.93 -6.22
CA ILE A 117 -4.81 -11.96 -6.38
C ILE A 117 -5.53 -13.30 -6.51
N ALA A 118 -5.55 -13.84 -7.72
CA ALA A 118 -6.23 -15.08 -8.08
C ALA A 118 -5.32 -15.96 -8.96
N THR A 119 -5.83 -17.06 -9.53
CA THR A 119 -5.06 -17.93 -10.45
C THR A 119 -4.52 -17.17 -11.67
N GLY A 120 -5.11 -16.03 -11.99
CA GLY A 120 -4.48 -14.93 -12.70
C GLY A 120 -4.90 -13.62 -12.05
N ASP A 121 -3.94 -12.74 -11.76
CA ASP A 121 -4.24 -11.48 -11.08
C ASP A 121 -5.17 -10.62 -11.94
N GLN A 122 -6.18 -10.03 -11.30
CA GLN A 122 -7.11 -9.10 -11.95
C GLN A 122 -6.81 -7.69 -11.45
N VAL A 123 -6.57 -6.77 -12.39
CA VAL A 123 -6.29 -5.37 -12.10
C VAL A 123 -7.37 -4.51 -12.74
N TYR A 124 -8.12 -3.81 -11.90
CA TYR A 124 -9.16 -2.87 -12.30
C TYR A 124 -8.66 -1.45 -12.07
N LEU A 125 -8.67 -0.62 -13.11
CA LEU A 125 -8.40 0.80 -12.99
C LEU A 125 -9.74 1.54 -12.99
N LEU A 126 -10.05 2.19 -11.87
CA LEU A 126 -11.32 2.89 -11.70
C LEU A 126 -11.22 4.28 -12.33
N GLU A 127 -10.23 5.07 -11.91
CA GLU A 127 -10.01 6.43 -12.41
C GLU A 127 -8.52 6.80 -12.37
N ALA A 128 -8.09 7.61 -13.34
CA ALA A 128 -6.86 8.39 -13.21
C ALA A 128 -7.19 9.61 -12.33
N ILE A 129 -6.50 9.73 -11.20
CA ILE A 129 -6.72 10.84 -10.28
C ILE A 129 -6.10 12.08 -10.92
N ASN A 130 -6.96 12.98 -11.42
CA ASN A 130 -6.50 14.27 -11.89
C ASN A 130 -5.89 15.05 -10.71
N PRO A 131 -4.65 15.56 -10.82
CA PRO A 131 -4.12 16.45 -9.81
C PRO A 131 -4.97 17.73 -9.81
N LEU A 132 -5.48 18.11 -8.65
CA LEU A 132 -5.98 19.46 -8.39
C LEU A 132 -4.84 20.48 -8.55
#